data_AF-A0A8S2KDZ9-F1
#
_entry.id   AF-A0A8S2KDZ9-F1
#
_cell.length_a   1.000
_cell.length_b   1.000
_cell.length_c   1.000
_cell.angle_alpha   90.00
_cell.angle_beta   90.00
_cell.angle_gamma   90.00
#
_symmetry.space_group_name_H-M   'P 1'
#
loop_
_entity.id
_entity.type
_entity.pdbx_description
1 polymer ?
#
loop_
_entity_poly.entity_id
_entity_poly.type
_entity_poly.pdbx_seq_one_letter_code
_entity_poly.pdbx_strand_id
1 'polypeptide(L)'
;MLVFLDGGQSEDNATLHLNEMNKSKYAHKRPWKLTFSYGRALQVSALNAWGGNRDNETSAQQTFLRRAAANAKASTGEYEESTGR
;
A
#
# COMPACT_ATOMS: atom_id res chain seq x y z
N MET A 1 16.36 2.58 -8.03
CA MET A 1 15.13 2.27 -7.27
C MET A 1 14.00 2.95 -8.00
N LEU A 2 12.95 2.21 -8.33
CA LEU A 2 11.76 2.75 -8.98
C LEU A 2 10.64 2.84 -7.96
N VAL A 3 10.02 4.02 -7.88
CA VAL A 3 8.88 4.30 -6.99
C VAL A 3 7.64 4.46 -7.85
N PHE A 4 6.61 3.66 -7.56
CA PHE A 4 5.33 3.76 -8.25
C PHE A 4 4.41 4.77 -7.57
N LEU A 5 3.70 5.54 -8.38
CA LEU A 5 2.62 6.42 -7.95
C LEU A 5 1.30 5.65 -7.99
N ASP A 6 0.34 6.01 -7.12
CA ASP A 6 -0.95 5.31 -7.06
C ASP A 6 -1.79 5.47 -8.35
N GLY A 7 -1.58 6.54 -9.11
CA GLY A 7 -2.21 6.75 -10.41
C GLY A 7 -3.75 6.83 -10.38
N GLY A 8 -4.37 6.94 -9.20
CA GLY A 8 -5.83 6.90 -9.04
C GLY A 8 -6.42 5.52 -8.81
N GLN A 9 -5.59 4.51 -8.58
CA GLN A 9 -6.04 3.19 -8.18
C GLN A 9 -6.67 3.22 -6.78
N SER A 10 -7.55 2.26 -6.51
CA SER A 10 -7.96 1.96 -5.13
C SER A 10 -6.75 1.53 -4.31
N GLU A 11 -6.86 1.67 -2.99
CA GLU A 11 -5.75 1.34 -2.10
C GLU A 11 -5.32 -0.13 -2.28
N ASP A 12 -6.28 -1.05 -2.36
CA ASP A 12 -6.02 -2.50 -2.51
C ASP A 12 -5.37 -2.83 -3.85
N ASN A 13 -5.86 -2.26 -4.95
CA ASN A 13 -5.26 -2.49 -6.26
C ASN A 13 -3.82 -1.97 -6.32
N ALA A 14 -3.53 -0.81 -5.73
CA ALA A 14 -2.18 -0.28 -5.68
C ALA A 14 -1.22 -1.18 -4.89
N THR A 15 -1.68 -1.79 -3.80
CA THR A 15 -0.92 -2.77 -3.01
C THR A 15 -0.74 -4.08 -3.77
N LEU A 16 -1.81 -4.63 -4.35
CA LEU A 16 -1.80 -5.89 -5.10
C LEU A 16 -0.87 -5.81 -6.32
N HIS A 17 -0.98 -4.76 -7.13
CA HIS A 17 -0.12 -4.60 -8.30
C HIS A 17 1.36 -4.49 -7.92
N LEU A 18 1.69 -3.75 -6.86
CA LEU A 18 3.08 -3.68 -6.38
C LEU A 18 3.60 -5.05 -5.93
N ASN A 19 2.76 -5.81 -5.22
CA ASN A 19 3.07 -7.16 -4.77
C ASN A 19 3.35 -8.09 -5.95
N GLU A 20 2.46 -8.12 -6.95
CA GLU A 20 2.61 -8.97 -8.13
C GLU A 20 3.83 -8.59 -8.98
N MET A 21 4.15 -7.29 -9.08
CA MET A 21 5.38 -6.85 -9.72
C MET A 21 6.63 -7.40 -9.01
N ASN A 22 6.62 -7.43 -7.67
CA ASN A 22 7.72 -7.98 -6.86
C ASN A 22 7.74 -9.51 -6.80
N LYS A 23 6.60 -10.20 -7.00
CA LYS A 23 6.52 -11.66 -7.14
C LYS A 23 6.84 -12.17 -8.55
N SER A 24 6.80 -11.30 -9.56
CA SER A 24 7.05 -11.66 -10.96
C SER A 24 8.33 -12.48 -11.13
N LYS A 25 8.33 -13.46 -12.05
CA LYS A 25 9.49 -14.30 -12.40
C LYS A 25 10.76 -13.51 -12.80
N TYR A 26 10.60 -12.23 -13.14
CA TYR A 26 11.71 -11.33 -13.48
C TYR A 26 12.25 -10.56 -12.28
N ALA A 27 11.68 -10.71 -11.07
CA ALA A 27 12.09 -9.98 -9.88
C ALA A 27 13.58 -10.13 -9.57
N HIS A 28 14.09 -11.35 -9.62
CA HIS A 28 15.51 -11.64 -9.40
C HIS A 28 16.43 -11.18 -10.54
N LYS A 29 15.87 -10.84 -11.71
CA LYS A 29 16.63 -10.37 -12.88
C LYS A 29 16.72 -8.84 -12.97
N ARG A 30 15.92 -8.11 -12.18
CA ARG A 30 15.91 -6.65 -12.21
C ARG A 30 17.05 -6.10 -11.33
N PRO A 31 17.93 -5.23 -11.83
CA PRO A 31 19.00 -4.64 -11.03
C PRO A 31 18.51 -3.49 -10.12
N TRP A 32 17.20 -3.21 -10.09
CA TRP A 32 16.61 -2.13 -9.29
C TRP A 32 15.43 -2.64 -8.46
N LYS A 33 15.33 -2.13 -7.23
CA LYS A 33 14.18 -2.35 -6.34
C LYS A 33 12.94 -1.60 -6.82
N LEU A 34 11.77 -2.21 -6.66
CA LEU A 34 10.45 -1.61 -6.89
C LEU A 34 9.77 -1.34 -5.54
N THR A 35 9.26 -0.13 -5.35
CA THR A 35 8.58 0.26 -4.12
C THR A 35 7.55 1.35 -4.41
N PHE A 36 6.90 1.91 -3.39
CA PHE A 36 5.77 2.83 -3.53
C PHE A 36 6.12 4.27 -3.13
N SER A 37 5.45 5.22 -3.78
CA SER A 37 5.31 6.61 -3.37
C SER A 37 3.83 6.98 -3.58
N TYR A 38 3.00 6.55 -2.63
CA TYR A 38 1.55 6.65 -2.73
C TYR A 38 1.01 7.83 -1.92
N GLY A 39 0.12 8.60 -2.53
CA GLY A 39 -0.63 9.66 -1.85
C GLY A 39 -1.98 9.12 -1.41
N ARG A 40 -2.91 9.01 -2.37
CA ARG A 40 -4.30 8.59 -2.09
C ARG A 40 -4.37 7.15 -1.62
N ALA A 41 -3.62 6.24 -2.23
CA ALA A 41 -3.63 4.82 -1.87
C ALA A 41 -3.11 4.54 -0.44
N LEU A 42 -2.50 5.54 0.20
CA LEU A 42 -1.99 5.45 1.57
C LEU A 42 -2.85 6.22 2.58
N GLN A 43 -3.52 7.30 2.15
CA GLN A 43 -4.15 8.27 3.05
C GLN A 43 -5.68 8.27 2.99
N VAL A 44 -6.33 7.79 1.93
CA VAL A 44 -7.80 7.94 1.77
C VAL A 44 -8.56 7.28 2.93
N SER A 45 -8.24 6.03 3.28
CA SER A 45 -8.91 5.36 4.40
C SER A 45 -8.61 6.02 5.75
N ALA A 46 -7.38 6.52 5.95
CA ALA A 46 -7.02 7.23 7.17
C ALA A 46 -7.76 8.57 7.30
N LEU A 47 -7.90 9.30 6.20
CA LEU A 47 -8.63 10.56 6.15
C LEU A 47 -10.13 10.35 6.41
N ASN A 48 -10.70 9.29 5.83
CA ASN A 48 -12.09 8.89 6.08
C ASN A 48 -12.32 8.49 7.54
N ALA A 49 -11.41 7.73 8.14
CA ALA A 49 -11.47 7.35 9.54
C ALA A 49 -11.34 8.57 10.47
N TRP A 50 -10.52 9.54 10.11
CA TRP A 50 -10.38 10.78 10.86
C TRP A 50 -11.66 11.62 10.82
N GLY A 51 -12.21 11.86 9.62
CA GLY A 51 -13.45 12.63 9.44
C GLY A 51 -13.37 14.08 9.94
N GLY A 52 -12.16 14.62 10.17
CA GLY A 52 -11.95 15.94 10.77
C GLY A 52 -12.19 16.01 12.29
N ASN A 53 -12.46 14.88 12.96
CA ASN A 53 -12.63 14.82 14.41
C ASN A 53 -11.32 14.41 15.10
N ARG A 54 -10.86 15.22 16.06
CA ARG A 54 -9.67 14.92 16.87
C ARG A 54 -9.81 13.64 17.69
N ASP A 55 -11.00 13.28 18.13
CA ASP A 55 -11.21 12.04 18.89
C ASP A 55 -10.90 10.78 18.06
N ASN A 56 -10.94 10.89 16.74
CA ASN A 56 -10.66 9.81 15.80
C ASN A 56 -9.18 9.70 15.41
N GLU A 57 -8.29 10.55 15.95
CA GLU A 57 -6.88 10.60 15.57
C GLU A 57 -6.21 9.22 15.66
N THR A 58 -6.42 8.51 16.77
CA THR A 58 -5.87 7.16 16.97
C THR A 58 -6.36 6.17 15.91
N SER A 59 -7.66 6.22 15.56
CA SER A 59 -8.25 5.33 14.54
C SER A 59 -7.69 5.63 13.14
N ALA A 60 -7.52 6.91 12.81
CA ALA A 60 -6.91 7.37 11.57
C ALA A 60 -5.46 6.91 11.45
N GLN A 61 -4.67 7.06 12.51
CA GLN A 61 -3.28 6.62 12.56
C GLN A 61 -3.16 5.10 12.41
N GLN A 62 -4.01 4.32 13.09
CA GLN A 62 -4.05 2.87 12.94
C GLN A 62 -4.37 2.43 11.51
N THR A 63 -5.32 3.11 10.87
CA THR A 63 -5.68 2.85 9.47
C THR A 63 -4.52 3.16 8.53
N PHE A 64 -3.85 4.29 8.73
CA PHE A 64 -2.66 4.66 7.97
C PHE A 64 -1.53 3.63 8.13
N LEU A 65 -1.23 3.22 9.36
CA LEU A 65 -0.19 2.23 9.66
C LEU A 65 -0.51 0.87 9.02
N ARG A 66 -1.79 0.46 9.01
CA ARG A 66 -2.22 -0.77 8.32
C ARG A 66 -1.94 -0.68 6.82
N ARG A 67 -2.25 0.43 6.15
CA ARG A 67 -1.94 0.64 4.73
C ARG A 67 -0.43 0.69 4.48
N ALA A 68 0.33 1.36 5.33
CA ALA A 68 1.78 1.42 5.24
C ALA A 68 2.42 0.03 5.36
N ALA A 69 1.97 -0.78 6.32
CA ALA A 69 2.42 -2.16 6.51
C ALA A 69 2.07 -3.06 5.32
N ALA A 70 0.86 -2.92 4.75
CA ALA A 70 0.44 -3.65 3.56
C ALA A 70 1.35 -3.33 2.36
N ASN A 71 1.60 -2.04 2.10
CA ASN A 71 2.48 -1.60 1.01
C ASN A 71 3.95 -1.98 1.25
N ALA A 72 4.42 -2.00 2.50
CA ALA A 72 5.75 -2.48 2.85
C ALA A 72 5.92 -3.97 2.50
N LYS A 73 4.95 -4.82 2.86
CA LYS A 73 4.93 -6.24 2.45
C LYS A 73 4.83 -6.40 0.93
N ALA A 74 4.04 -5.57 0.25
CA ALA A 74 3.95 -5.61 -1.20
C ALA A 74 5.28 -5.21 -1.88
N SER A 75 6.08 -4.34 -1.26
CA SER A 75 7.41 -3.98 -1.76
C SER A 75 8.42 -5.13 -1.71
N THR A 76 8.18 -6.14 -0.86
CA THR A 76 8.96 -7.38 -0.77
C THR A 76 8.30 -8.55 -1.49
N GLY A 77 7.08 -8.39 -2.01
CA GLY A 77 6.32 -9.48 -2.64
C GLY A 77 5.71 -10.45 -1.62
N GLU A 78 5.55 -10.03 -0.37
CA GLU A 78 5.08 -10.85 0.75
C GLU A 78 3.70 -10.38 1.24
N TYR A 79 3.01 -9.54 0.47
CA TYR A 79 1.64 -9.20 0.79
C TYR A 79 0.73 -10.37 0.41
N GLU A 80 -0.05 -10.81 1.41
CA GLU A 80 -1.12 -11.77 1.26
C GLU A 80 -2.43 -11.04 1.58
N GLU A 81 -3.32 -11.02 0.61
CA GLU A 81 -4.67 -10.53 0.81
C GLU A 81 -5.39 -11.55 1.70
N SER A 82 -5.75 -11.14 2.93
CA SER A 82 -6.60 -11.96 3.78
C SER A 82 -7.96 -12.07 3.07
N THR A 83 -8.15 -13.18 2.37
CA THR A 83 -9.37 -13.47 1.60
C THR A 83 -10.55 -13.60 2.56
N GLY A 84 -11.22 -12.50 2.85
CA GLY A 84 -12.55 -12.46 3.42
C GLY A 84 -13.53 -12.13 2.31
N ARG A 85 -14.00 -13.16 1.60
CA ARG A 85 -15.24 -13.09 0.82
C ARG A 85 -16.43 -13.16 1.76
#